data_AF-A0A7C7GXC4-F1
#
_entry.id   AF-A0A7C7GXC4-F1
#
_cell.length_a   1.000
_cell.length_b   1.000
_cell.length_c   1.000
_cell.angle_alpha   90.00
_cell.angle_beta   90.00
_cell.angle_gamma   90.00
#
_symmetry.space_group_name_H-M   'P 1'
#
loop_
_entity.id
_entity.type
_entity.pdbx_description
1 polymer ?
#
loop_
_entity_poly.entity_id
_entity_poly.type
_entity_poly.pdbx_seq_one_letter_code
_entity_poly.pdbx_strand_id
1 'polypeptide(L)'
;MEINGIGKQVSDILHNDVEYENLVMISTRGRAGQVFDSGFGKGTTDLGLTMSKKVKQVGCSMLKSLLEENKLIVNDFDTISELSSFISKTGSYEADVGCHDDLVMTLLMFAWLNSQPHFKDITDHDIRKQLLKEKMKLLEDDILPFGFTGSDLVEENEMFVDGEGQVWFTVPT
;
A
#
# COMPACT_ATOMS: atom_id res chain seq x y z
N MET A 1 7.40 -15.13 -7.76
CA MET A 1 7.77 -15.48 -9.15
C MET A 1 6.54 -15.25 -10.03
N GLU A 2 6.72 -14.65 -11.21
CA GLU A 2 5.66 -14.56 -12.20
C GLU A 2 5.54 -15.91 -12.92
N ILE A 3 4.32 -16.44 -13.07
CA ILE A 3 4.08 -17.75 -13.71
C ILE A 3 3.63 -17.64 -15.17
N ASN A 4 4.35 -16.85 -15.97
CA ASN A 4 4.18 -16.84 -17.42
C ASN A 4 5.19 -17.80 -18.08
N GLY A 5 4.75 -18.64 -19.03
CA GLY A 5 5.63 -19.53 -19.81
C GLY A 5 6.71 -20.27 -18.97
N ILE A 6 7.95 -19.79 -19.04
CA ILE A 6 9.14 -20.33 -18.36
C ILE A 6 9.02 -20.21 -16.83
N GLY A 7 8.45 -19.13 -16.30
CA GLY A 7 8.35 -18.91 -14.85
C GLY A 7 7.58 -20.01 -14.12
N LYS A 8 6.57 -20.59 -14.77
CA LYS A 8 5.86 -21.77 -14.24
C LYS A 8 6.79 -22.99 -14.15
N GLN A 9 7.55 -23.26 -15.20
CA GLN A 9 8.49 -24.40 -15.21
C GLN A 9 9.55 -24.25 -14.11
N VAL A 10 10.10 -23.04 -13.94
CA VAL A 10 11.08 -22.77 -12.89
C VAL A 10 10.46 -23.01 -11.50
N SER A 11 9.22 -22.57 -11.28
CA SER A 11 8.54 -22.83 -10.02
C SER A 11 8.26 -24.32 -9.77
N ASP A 12 7.87 -25.06 -10.81
CA ASP A 12 7.61 -26.49 -10.71
C ASP A 12 8.91 -27.27 -10.42
N ILE A 13 10.02 -26.91 -11.05
CA ILE A 13 11.35 -27.49 -10.78
C ILE A 13 11.79 -27.18 -9.35
N LEU A 14 11.66 -25.92 -8.92
CA LEU A 14 12.02 -25.53 -7.55
C LEU A 14 11.24 -26.31 -6.50
N HIS A 15 9.94 -26.53 -6.73
CA HIS A 15 9.11 -27.24 -5.77
C HIS A 15 9.29 -28.76 -5.81
N ASN A 16 9.28 -29.36 -7.01
CA ASN A 16 9.22 -30.82 -7.16
C ASN A 16 10.61 -31.46 -7.20
N ASP A 17 11.60 -30.80 -7.84
CA ASP A 17 12.92 -31.39 -8.03
C ASP A 17 13.89 -30.95 -6.93
N VAL A 18 13.83 -29.67 -6.54
CA VAL A 18 14.71 -29.07 -5.52
C VAL A 18 14.07 -29.12 -4.11
N GLU A 19 12.80 -29.53 -4.02
CA GLU A 19 12.05 -29.64 -2.75
C GLU A 19 12.04 -28.34 -1.93
N TYR A 20 12.05 -27.18 -2.61
CA TYR A 20 12.03 -25.89 -1.95
C TYR A 20 10.62 -25.53 -1.49
N GLU A 21 10.41 -25.47 -0.18
CA GLU A 21 9.09 -25.24 0.44
C GLU A 21 8.70 -23.75 0.53
N ASN A 22 9.67 -22.83 0.52
CA ASN A 22 9.40 -21.40 0.72
C ASN A 22 8.96 -20.69 -0.58
N LEU A 23 8.03 -21.31 -1.30
CA LEU A 23 7.40 -20.71 -2.48
C LEU A 23 6.07 -20.07 -2.11
N VAL A 24 5.85 -18.88 -2.65
CA VAL A 24 4.60 -18.14 -2.48
C VAL A 24 3.49 -18.88 -3.22
N MET A 25 2.53 -19.42 -2.47
CA MET A 25 1.34 -20.04 -3.04
C MET A 25 0.23 -19.00 -3.23
N ILE A 26 -0.34 -18.96 -4.44
CA ILE A 26 -1.43 -18.06 -4.80
C ILE A 26 -2.66 -18.90 -5.11
N SER A 27 -3.80 -18.54 -4.51
CA SER A 27 -5.10 -19.14 -4.82
C SER A 27 -5.93 -18.18 -5.66
N THR A 28 -6.57 -18.70 -6.71
CA THR A 28 -7.53 -17.92 -7.50
C THR A 28 -8.95 -18.12 -6.96
N ARG A 29 -9.54 -17.05 -6.42
CA ARG A 29 -10.86 -17.06 -5.75
C ARG A 29 -11.90 -16.24 -6.53
N GLY A 30 -12.43 -16.80 -7.62
CA GLY A 30 -13.55 -16.22 -8.38
C GLY A 30 -13.44 -14.70 -8.62
N ARG A 31 -14.45 -13.92 -8.19
CA ARG A 31 -14.47 -12.45 -8.34
C ARG A 31 -13.42 -11.71 -7.50
N ALA A 32 -12.95 -12.32 -6.40
CA ALA A 32 -11.88 -11.74 -5.59
C ALA A 32 -10.55 -11.73 -6.37
N GLY A 33 -10.39 -12.61 -7.37
CA GLY A 33 -9.18 -12.74 -8.17
C GLY A 33 -8.12 -13.56 -7.44
N GLN A 34 -6.86 -13.25 -7.68
CA GLN A 34 -5.74 -13.92 -7.03
C GLN A 34 -5.54 -13.40 -5.61
N VAL A 35 -5.26 -14.31 -4.67
CA VAL A 35 -5.06 -14.03 -3.25
C VAL A 35 -3.86 -14.83 -2.76
N PHE A 36 -3.00 -14.19 -1.98
CA PHE A 36 -1.92 -14.88 -1.28
C PHE A 36 -2.47 -15.66 -0.08
N ASP A 37 -2.25 -16.97 -0.06
CA ASP A 37 -2.85 -17.90 0.91
C ASP A 37 -1.91 -19.07 1.19
N SER A 38 -2.00 -19.66 2.38
CA SER A 38 -1.17 -20.80 2.82
C SER A 38 -1.64 -22.15 2.24
N GLY A 39 -2.34 -22.14 1.11
CA GLY A 39 -2.88 -23.36 0.47
C GLY A 39 -4.17 -23.90 1.08
N PHE A 40 -4.75 -23.25 2.10
CA PHE A 40 -6.00 -23.67 2.73
C PHE A 40 -7.21 -22.96 2.11
N GLY A 41 -7.64 -23.40 0.92
CA GLY A 41 -8.79 -22.80 0.25
C GLY A 41 -9.42 -23.66 -0.83
N LYS A 42 -10.72 -23.46 -1.08
CA LYS A 42 -11.40 -23.99 -2.28
C LYS A 42 -11.04 -23.10 -3.47
N GLY A 43 -10.24 -23.61 -4.40
CA GLY A 43 -9.85 -22.92 -5.62
C GLY A 43 -8.68 -23.62 -6.32
N THR A 44 -8.31 -23.13 -7.50
CA THR A 44 -7.05 -23.53 -8.14
C THR A 44 -5.91 -22.80 -7.43
N THR A 45 -4.91 -23.57 -7.02
CA THR A 45 -3.68 -23.07 -6.41
C THR A 45 -2.56 -23.13 -7.45
N ASP A 46 -1.80 -22.05 -7.53
CA ASP A 46 -0.63 -21.94 -8.37
C ASP A 46 0.58 -21.55 -7.50
N LEU A 47 1.74 -22.10 -7.84
CA LEU A 47 3.02 -21.76 -7.19
C LEU A 47 3.58 -20.50 -7.88
N GLY A 48 3.09 -19.34 -7.46
CA GLY A 48 3.49 -18.04 -7.99
C GLY A 48 2.31 -17.24 -8.54
N LEU A 49 2.62 -16.05 -9.08
CA LEU A 49 1.64 -15.03 -9.41
C LEU A 49 1.42 -14.92 -10.92
N THR A 50 0.17 -14.97 -11.37
CA THR A 50 -0.17 -14.65 -12.75
C THR A 50 -0.38 -13.14 -12.91
N MET A 51 0.28 -12.49 -13.87
CA MET A 51 0.12 -11.06 -14.11
C MET A 51 -1.20 -10.70 -14.81
N SER A 52 -2.28 -10.68 -14.04
CA SER A 52 -3.59 -10.20 -14.48
C SER A 52 -3.69 -8.66 -14.41
N LYS A 53 -4.60 -8.06 -15.19
CA LYS A 53 -4.87 -6.61 -15.14
C LYS A 53 -5.16 -6.10 -13.74
N LYS A 54 -5.93 -6.85 -12.94
CA LYS A 54 -6.27 -6.48 -11.56
C LYS A 54 -5.03 -6.50 -10.65
N VAL A 55 -4.16 -7.50 -10.81
CA VAL A 55 -2.88 -7.57 -10.08
C VAL A 55 -2.00 -6.38 -10.43
N LYS A 56 -1.87 -6.04 -11.73
CA LYS A 56 -1.12 -4.86 -12.18
C LYS A 56 -1.68 -3.56 -11.58
N GLN A 57 -2.99 -3.37 -11.57
CA GLN A 57 -3.63 -2.18 -10.99
C GLN A 57 -3.36 -2.03 -9.49
N VAL A 58 -3.61 -3.10 -8.72
CA VAL A 58 -3.39 -3.08 -7.25
C VAL A 58 -1.91 -2.95 -6.93
N GLY A 59 -1.05 -3.68 -7.65
CA GLY A 59 0.40 -3.65 -7.48
C GLY A 59 0.98 -2.28 -7.80
N CYS A 60 0.57 -1.65 -8.91
CA CYS A 60 1.04 -0.31 -9.26
C CYS A 60 0.59 0.76 -8.25
N SER A 61 -0.66 0.66 -7.77
CA SER A 61 -1.15 1.56 -6.72
C SER A 61 -0.34 1.43 -5.44
N MET A 62 -0.05 0.20 -5.00
CA MET A 62 0.74 -0.05 -3.80
C MET A 62 2.20 0.38 -3.99
N LEU A 63 2.80 0.08 -5.14
CA LEU A 63 4.18 0.46 -5.46
C LEU A 63 4.36 1.97 -5.37
N LYS A 64 3.40 2.72 -5.94
CA LYS A 64 3.38 4.18 -5.85
C LYS A 64 3.36 4.66 -4.40
N SER A 65 2.46 4.12 -3.55
CA SER A 65 2.40 4.51 -2.15
C SER A 65 3.68 4.18 -1.38
N LEU A 66 4.30 3.03 -1.63
CA LEU A 66 5.56 2.64 -1.01
C LEU A 66 6.72 3.57 -1.38
N LEU A 67 6.78 4.01 -2.64
CA LEU A 67 7.80 4.95 -3.12
C LEU A 67 7.58 6.36 -2.57
N GLU A 68 6.34 6.87 -2.62
CA GLU A 68 6.00 8.22 -2.15
C GLU A 68 6.22 8.40 -0.63
N GLU A 69 5.99 7.35 0.16
CA GLU A 69 6.16 7.37 1.61
C GLU A 69 7.56 6.94 2.06
N ASN A 70 8.50 6.78 1.11
CA ASN A 70 9.87 6.33 1.36
C ASN A 70 9.96 5.00 2.13
N LYS A 71 8.96 4.10 1.97
CA LYS A 71 8.96 2.75 2.56
C LYS A 71 9.71 1.74 1.68
N LEU A 72 9.87 2.05 0.40
CA LEU A 72 10.69 1.31 -0.54
C LEU A 72 11.70 2.26 -1.18
N ILE A 73 13.00 1.97 -1.00
CA ILE A 73 14.09 2.74 -1.60
C ILE A 73 14.64 1.93 -2.77
N VAL A 74 14.56 2.48 -3.98
CA VAL A 74 15.14 1.88 -5.18
C VAL A 74 16.47 2.58 -5.46
N ASN A 75 17.57 1.83 -5.36
CA ASN A 75 18.93 2.36 -5.57
C ASN A 75 19.50 2.02 -6.96
N ASP A 76 18.82 1.13 -7.69
CA ASP A 76 19.26 0.67 -8.99
C ASP A 76 18.85 1.65 -10.10
N PHE A 77 19.81 2.10 -10.89
CA PHE A 77 19.60 3.11 -11.92
C PHE A 77 18.68 2.61 -13.04
N ASP A 78 18.87 1.38 -13.50
CA ASP A 78 18.08 0.81 -14.60
C ASP A 78 16.62 0.68 -14.18
N THR A 79 16.37 0.23 -12.96
CA THR A 79 15.03 0.17 -12.38
C THR A 79 14.37 1.55 -12.29
N ILE A 80 15.11 2.59 -11.90
CA ILE A 80 14.61 3.99 -11.89
C ILE A 80 14.30 4.48 -13.31
N SER A 81 15.17 4.16 -14.27
CA SER A 81 14.97 4.50 -15.67
C SER A 81 13.70 3.85 -16.23
N GLU A 82 13.50 2.56 -15.99
CA GLU A 82 12.27 1.86 -16.41
C GLU A 82 11.02 2.42 -15.73
N LEU A 83 11.08 2.73 -14.42
CA LEU A 83 9.98 3.36 -13.67
C LEU A 83 9.53 4.68 -14.31
N SER A 84 10.48 5.46 -14.85
CA SER A 84 10.18 6.74 -15.50
C SER A 84 9.41 6.58 -16.82
N SER A 85 9.57 5.44 -17.49
CA SER A 85 8.89 5.09 -18.75
C SER A 85 7.67 4.19 -18.57
N PHE A 86 7.27 3.88 -17.33
CA PHE A 86 6.16 2.99 -17.04
C PHE A 86 4.83 3.76 -16.99
N ILE A 87 3.95 3.52 -17.97
CA ILE A 87 2.76 4.35 -18.22
C ILE A 87 1.45 3.57 -18.06
N SER A 88 0.37 4.30 -17.78
CA SER A 88 -0.99 3.75 -17.81
C SER A 88 -1.54 3.72 -19.24
N LYS A 89 -1.98 2.56 -19.71
CA LYS A 89 -2.58 2.38 -21.04
C LYS A 89 -3.81 1.49 -20.97
N THR A 90 -4.95 1.98 -21.46
CA THR A 90 -6.23 1.23 -21.58
C THR A 90 -6.59 0.45 -20.31
N GLY A 91 -6.47 1.10 -19.15
CA GLY A 91 -6.80 0.49 -17.85
C GLY A 91 -5.81 -0.57 -17.34
N SER A 92 -4.62 -0.64 -17.92
CA SER A 92 -3.47 -1.42 -17.43
C SER A 92 -2.25 -0.50 -17.33
N TYR A 93 -1.13 -1.05 -16.87
CA TYR A 93 0.18 -0.39 -16.88
C TYR A 93 1.16 -1.24 -17.69
N GLU A 94 1.99 -0.57 -18.49
CA GLU A 94 3.04 -1.15 -19.34
C GLU A 94 4.12 -0.10 -19.64
N ALA A 95 5.31 -0.54 -20.04
CA ALA A 95 6.34 0.36 -20.56
C ALA A 95 5.87 1.12 -21.82
N ASP A 96 6.41 2.33 -22.00
CA ASP A 96 6.26 3.07 -23.24
C ASP A 96 6.92 2.36 -24.43
N VAL A 97 6.55 2.77 -25.64
CA VAL A 97 6.98 2.12 -26.89
C VAL A 97 8.50 2.17 -27.02
N GLY A 98 9.13 0.99 -27.03
CA GLY A 98 10.58 0.85 -27.17
C GLY A 98 11.34 0.83 -25.84
N CYS A 99 10.64 0.84 -24.70
CA CYS A 99 11.21 0.68 -23.36
C CYS A 99 10.96 -0.74 -22.81
N HIS A 100 11.73 -1.10 -21.78
CA HIS A 100 11.60 -2.35 -21.04
C HIS A 100 10.90 -2.09 -19.69
N ASP A 101 10.18 -3.10 -19.17
CA ASP A 101 9.50 -3.03 -17.87
C ASP A 101 9.80 -4.22 -16.94
N ASP A 102 10.78 -5.06 -17.26
CA ASP A 102 11.02 -6.31 -16.52
C ASP A 102 11.42 -6.08 -15.05
N LEU A 103 12.20 -5.04 -14.76
CA LEU A 103 12.61 -4.69 -13.39
C LEU A 103 11.43 -4.08 -12.62
N VAL A 104 10.67 -3.22 -13.28
CA VAL A 104 9.45 -2.61 -12.71
C VAL A 104 8.39 -3.68 -12.42
N MET A 105 8.22 -4.64 -13.33
CA MET A 105 7.28 -5.75 -13.18
C MET A 105 7.66 -6.64 -11.98
N THR A 106 8.96 -6.80 -11.71
CA THR A 106 9.46 -7.49 -10.52
C THR A 106 9.13 -6.72 -9.24
N LEU A 107 9.34 -5.40 -9.21
CA LEU A 107 8.94 -4.55 -8.07
C LEU A 107 7.42 -4.54 -7.86
N LEU A 108 6.66 -4.57 -8.96
CA LEU A 108 5.21 -4.58 -8.92
C LEU A 108 4.68 -5.85 -8.24
N MET A 109 5.30 -7.02 -8.49
CA MET A 109 4.96 -8.26 -7.78
C MET A 109 5.17 -8.12 -6.28
N PHE A 110 6.31 -7.54 -5.87
CA PHE A 110 6.62 -7.30 -4.47
C PHE A 110 5.59 -6.37 -3.81
N ALA A 111 5.28 -5.24 -4.46
CA ALA A 111 4.28 -4.31 -3.98
C ALA A 111 2.87 -4.93 -3.91
N TRP A 112 2.50 -5.75 -4.91
CA TRP A 112 1.23 -6.48 -4.87
C TRP A 112 1.19 -7.46 -3.69
N LEU A 113 2.28 -8.18 -3.42
CA LEU A 113 2.37 -9.10 -2.29
C LEU A 113 2.23 -8.34 -0.96
N ASN A 114 2.86 -7.17 -0.83
CA ASN A 114 2.71 -6.30 0.35
C ASN A 114 1.25 -5.88 0.62
N SER A 115 0.42 -5.79 -0.42
CA SER A 115 -1.00 -5.47 -0.28
C SER A 115 -1.84 -6.61 0.30
N GLN A 116 -1.33 -7.85 0.30
CA GLN A 116 -2.08 -9.04 0.71
C GLN A 116 -2.17 -9.14 2.24
N PRO A 117 -3.32 -9.55 2.80
CA PRO A 117 -3.51 -9.64 4.25
C PRO A 117 -2.51 -10.59 4.94
N HIS A 118 -2.26 -11.75 4.33
CA HIS A 118 -1.39 -12.80 4.89
C HIS A 118 0.11 -12.50 4.76
N PHE A 119 0.50 -11.45 4.04
CA PHE A 119 1.91 -11.07 3.96
C PHE A 119 2.48 -10.62 5.31
N LYS A 120 1.61 -10.07 6.17
CA LYS A 120 1.95 -9.72 7.55
C LYS A 120 2.27 -10.97 8.40
N ASP A 121 1.66 -12.10 8.10
CA ASP A 121 1.91 -13.33 8.88
C ASP A 121 3.33 -13.86 8.62
N ILE A 122 3.91 -13.49 7.48
CA ILE A 122 5.28 -13.83 7.08
C ILE A 122 6.28 -12.73 7.46
N THR A 123 5.80 -11.49 7.59
CA THR A 123 6.63 -10.31 7.79
C THR A 123 6.17 -9.58 9.06
N ASP A 124 7.04 -9.44 10.06
CA ASP A 124 6.74 -8.73 11.33
C ASP A 124 6.54 -7.20 11.16
N HIS A 125 6.35 -6.73 9.93
CA HIS A 125 6.14 -5.33 9.56
C HIS A 125 4.73 -5.13 8.99
N ASP A 126 3.87 -4.42 9.73
CA ASP A 126 2.52 -4.05 9.30
C ASP A 126 2.51 -2.73 8.50
N ILE A 127 3.14 -2.77 7.32
CA ILE A 127 3.31 -1.60 6.46
C ILE A 127 1.95 -1.00 6.05
N ARG A 128 0.95 -1.85 5.80
CA ARG A 128 -0.40 -1.40 5.42
C ARG A 128 -1.08 -0.57 6.50
N LYS A 129 -1.01 -0.98 7.77
CA LYS A 129 -1.59 -0.18 8.86
C LYS A 129 -0.83 1.12 9.09
N GLN A 130 0.50 1.09 8.94
CA GLN A 130 1.32 2.31 9.02
C GLN A 130 0.92 3.31 7.94
N LEU A 131 0.80 2.86 6.68
CA LEU A 131 0.37 3.66 5.54
C LEU A 131 -1.00 4.31 5.78
N LEU A 132 -1.98 3.52 6.23
CA LEU A 132 -3.32 4.02 6.56
C LEU A 132 -3.30 5.06 7.69
N LYS A 133 -2.50 4.82 8.74
CA LYS A 133 -2.37 5.74 9.86
C LYS A 133 -1.74 7.07 9.44
N GLU A 134 -0.71 7.03 8.59
CA GLU A 134 -0.06 8.23 8.05
C GLU A 134 -1.01 9.05 7.18
N LYS A 135 -1.80 8.39 6.31
CA LYS A 135 -2.83 9.07 5.51
C LYS A 135 -3.96 9.66 6.35
N MET A 136 -4.41 8.96 7.40
CA MET A 136 -5.42 9.48 8.32
C MET A 136 -4.91 10.71 9.06
N LYS A 137 -3.66 10.70 9.53
CA LYS A 137 -3.05 11.86 10.18
C LYS A 137 -2.98 13.07 9.24
N LEU A 138 -2.56 12.86 7.99
CA LEU A 138 -2.54 13.94 6.99
C LEU A 138 -3.93 14.55 6.76
N LEU A 139 -4.98 13.71 6.69
CA LEU A 139 -6.36 14.19 6.58
C LEU A 139 -6.83 14.93 7.83
N GLU A 140 -6.48 14.45 9.02
CA GLU A 140 -6.78 15.15 10.28
C GLU A 140 -6.12 16.54 10.28
N ASP A 141 -4.84 16.62 9.91
CA ASP A 141 -4.08 17.88 9.81
C ASP A 141 -4.71 18.85 8.79
N ASP A 142 -5.28 18.35 7.69
CA ASP A 142 -5.97 19.16 6.67
C ASP A 142 -7.40 19.60 7.08
N ILE A 143 -8.10 18.80 7.91
CA ILE A 143 -9.48 19.08 8.37
C ILE A 143 -9.47 19.94 9.65
N LEU A 144 -8.37 19.99 10.38
CA LEU A 144 -8.17 20.86 11.53
C LEU A 144 -8.27 22.33 11.10
N PRO A 145 -9.31 23.07 11.53
CA PRO A 145 -9.42 24.49 11.21
C PRO A 145 -8.23 25.26 11.80
N PHE A 146 -7.60 26.12 11.00
CA PHE A 146 -6.63 27.08 11.52
C PHE A 146 -7.31 27.91 12.63
N GLY A 147 -6.88 27.75 13.89
CA GLY A 147 -7.33 28.60 15.00
C GLY A 147 -7.65 27.94 16.33
N PHE A 148 -7.59 26.61 16.48
CA PHE A 148 -7.81 25.95 17.79
C PHE A 148 -6.72 24.93 18.14
N THR A 149 -5.45 25.32 18.04
CA THR A 149 -4.44 24.72 18.91
C THR A 149 -4.60 25.34 20.29
N GLY A 150 -5.02 24.54 21.26
CA GLY A 150 -5.13 24.97 22.65
C GLY A 150 -3.79 25.45 23.20
N SER A 151 -3.64 26.76 23.31
CA SER A 151 -2.99 27.43 24.45
C SER A 151 -3.44 28.87 24.67
N ASP A 152 -4.11 29.53 23.71
CA ASP A 152 -4.33 30.99 23.80
C ASP A 152 -5.82 31.43 23.74
N LEU A 153 -6.76 30.53 24.02
CA LEU A 153 -8.19 30.92 24.21
C LEU A 153 -8.67 30.66 25.63
N VAL A 154 -7.82 31.00 26.59
CA VAL A 154 -8.27 31.43 27.91
C VAL A 154 -7.89 32.91 28.03
N GLU A 155 -8.52 33.77 27.24
CA GLU A 155 -8.96 35.02 27.88
C GLU A 155 -10.08 34.58 28.82
N GLU A 156 -9.69 34.28 30.06
CA GLU A 156 -10.55 34.33 31.22
C GLU A 156 -11.22 35.70 31.21
N ASN A 157 -12.33 35.84 30.47
CA ASN A 157 -13.30 36.87 30.78
C ASN A 157 -13.82 36.47 32.16
N GLU A 158 -13.26 37.08 33.21
CA GLU A 158 -13.64 36.85 34.60
C GLU A 158 -15.15 37.05 34.72
N MET A 159 -15.89 35.94 34.70
CA MET A 159 -17.33 35.95 34.95
C MET A 159 -17.53 36.03 36.45
N PHE A 160 -18.16 37.11 36.90
CA PHE A 160 -18.68 37.18 38.26
C PHE A 160 -20.19 37.32 38.23
N VAL A 161 -20.83 36.75 39.26
CA VAL A 161 -22.28 36.79 39.46
C VAL A 161 -22.56 37.70 40.64
N ASP A 162 -23.44 38.69 40.46
CA ASP A 162 -23.82 39.57 41.54
C ASP A 162 -24.83 38.91 42.51
N GLY A 163 -25.13 39.60 43.61
CA GLY A 163 -26.04 39.10 44.64
C GLY A 163 -27.50 38.91 44.17
N GLU A 164 -27.86 39.38 42.98
CA GLU A 164 -29.18 39.20 42.37
C GLU A 164 -29.18 38.08 41.31
N GLY A 165 -28.04 37.40 41.11
CA GLY A 165 -27.91 36.26 40.22
C GLY A 165 -27.63 36.62 38.77
N GLN A 166 -27.31 37.89 38.47
CA GLN A 166 -27.01 38.32 37.12
C GLN A 166 -25.52 38.13 36.80
N VAL A 167 -25.27 37.59 35.60
CA VAL A 167 -23.93 37.22 35.14
C VAL A 167 -23.35 38.34 34.28
N TRP A 168 -22.16 38.82 34.65
CA TRP A 168 -21.47 39.92 33.98
C TRP A 168 -20.17 39.44 33.33
N PHE A 169 -19.85 40.03 32.17
CA PHE A 169 -18.62 39.77 31.43
C PHE A 169 -17.79 41.06 31.40
N THR A 170 -16.53 40.99 31.86
CA THR A 170 -15.57 42.08 31.70
C THR A 170 -15.10 42.12 30.26
N VAL A 171 -15.18 43.28 29.61
CA VAL A 171 -14.67 43.47 28.25
C VAL A 171 -13.27 44.06 28.37
N PRO A 172 -12.22 43.41 27.85
CA PRO A 172 -10.89 44.02 27.84
C PRO A 172 -10.89 45.24 26.91
N THR A 173 -10.30 46.33 27.37
CA THR A 173 -10.00 47.54 26.57
C THR A 173 -8.82 47.33 25.64
#